data_AF-A0A9W9ZT62-F1
#
_entry.id   AF-A0A9W9ZT62-F1
#
_cell.length_a   1.000
_cell.length_b   1.000
_cell.length_c   1.000
_cell.angle_alpha   90.00
_cell.angle_beta   90.00
_cell.angle_gamma   90.00
#
_symmetry.space_group_name_H-M   'P 1'
#
loop_
_entity.id
_entity.type
_entity.pdbx_description
1 polymer ?
#
loop_
_entity_poly.entity_id
_entity_poly.type
_entity_poly.pdbx_seq_one_letter_code
_entity_poly.pdbx_strand_id
1 'polypeptide(L)'
;MLHKFPKVETLDSEERYSRTIRQLLDDHQSVVTHLAEGFHECQKSVPYEMIDAFLNRTLMSRLGIRMLAEHHLALSLNKPNHIGIICTHLNLRQIVEKCGDFARQVCEHTYGVAPGLIVNGHTKAVFPYIPAPLEYILQELLKNGMRASVEHHLDKPLEVPNIVVTLCSNDTEFFVRVSDRGGGIPESKLQDIFKYSFTTMGDRSTIRPSDNDNIFSELCAGHPNNSPSGGPMAGWGFGLPTSRAYATYLGGSLKLQSMEGLGTDVYLRLRHIDGKKESFRI
;
A
#
# COMPACT_ATOMS: atom_id res chain seq x y z
N MET A 1 -10.29 -25.34 -8.56
CA MET A 1 -10.36 -25.73 -7.14
C MET A 1 -11.69 -25.29 -6.52
N LEU A 2 -12.02 -24.00 -6.50
CA LEU A 2 -13.27 -23.49 -5.89
C LEU A 2 -14.56 -24.07 -6.49
N HIS A 3 -14.71 -24.12 -7.81
CA HIS A 3 -15.93 -24.65 -8.46
C HIS A 3 -16.17 -26.16 -8.22
N LYS A 4 -15.13 -26.89 -7.80
CA LYS A 4 -15.21 -28.33 -7.49
C LYS A 4 -15.45 -28.57 -6.01
N PHE A 5 -15.38 -27.54 -5.17
CA PHE A 5 -15.60 -27.67 -3.75
C PHE A 5 -17.09 -27.92 -3.51
N PRO A 6 -17.48 -28.96 -2.74
CA PRO A 6 -18.87 -29.25 -2.47
C PRO A 6 -19.53 -28.11 -1.71
N LYS A 7 -20.85 -28.00 -1.76
CA LYS A 7 -21.58 -26.98 -1.01
C LYS A 7 -21.26 -27.09 0.50
N VAL A 8 -20.96 -25.96 1.13
CA VAL A 8 -20.65 -25.87 2.56
C VAL A 8 -21.97 -25.92 3.34
N GLU A 9 -22.17 -26.99 4.10
CA GLU A 9 -23.41 -27.22 4.87
C GLU A 9 -23.13 -27.57 6.34
N THR A 10 -21.88 -27.87 6.68
CA THR A 10 -21.44 -28.25 8.04
C THR A 10 -20.16 -27.51 8.44
N LEU A 11 -19.87 -27.44 9.74
CA LEU A 11 -18.62 -26.84 10.25
C LEU A 11 -17.37 -27.57 9.72
N ASP A 12 -17.41 -28.90 9.59
CA ASP A 12 -16.29 -29.65 8.99
C ASP A 12 -16.08 -29.29 7.50
N SER A 13 -17.17 -29.08 6.75
CA SER A 13 -17.06 -28.60 5.36
C SER A 13 -16.53 -27.17 5.28
N GLU A 14 -16.88 -26.32 6.25
CA GLU A 14 -16.37 -24.94 6.37
C GLU A 14 -14.87 -24.94 6.69
N GLU A 15 -14.40 -25.78 7.61
CA GLU A 15 -12.98 -25.85 7.95
C GLU A 15 -12.13 -26.31 6.76
N ARG A 16 -12.63 -27.29 5.99
CA ARG A 16 -12.01 -27.71 4.72
C ARG A 16 -12.00 -26.61 3.67
N TYR A 17 -13.07 -25.82 3.59
CA TYR A 17 -13.15 -24.67 2.69
C TYR A 17 -12.12 -23.61 3.09
N SER A 18 -12.06 -23.26 4.37
CA SER A 18 -11.08 -22.34 4.96
C SER A 18 -9.64 -22.76 4.68
N ARG A 19 -9.30 -24.06 4.76
CA ARG A 19 -7.99 -24.58 4.33
C ARG A 19 -7.71 -24.36 2.86
N THR A 20 -8.71 -24.57 2.00
CA THR A 20 -8.59 -24.33 0.55
C THR A 20 -8.38 -22.84 0.26
N ILE A 21 -9.08 -21.95 0.97
CA ILE A 21 -8.91 -20.50 0.83
C ILE A 21 -7.51 -20.06 1.27
N ARG A 22 -6.98 -20.57 2.38
CA ARG A 22 -5.59 -20.29 2.82
C ARG A 22 -4.58 -20.69 1.74
N GLN A 23 -4.71 -21.91 1.21
CA GLN A 23 -3.82 -22.38 0.14
C GLN A 23 -3.88 -21.47 -1.09
N LEU A 24 -5.08 -21.03 -1.51
CA LEU A 24 -5.22 -20.13 -2.65
C LEU A 24 -4.61 -18.74 -2.39
N LEU A 25 -4.71 -18.21 -1.17
CA LEU A 25 -4.07 -16.96 -0.79
C LEU A 25 -2.54 -17.07 -0.84
N ASP A 26 -2.00 -18.22 -0.44
CA ASP A 26 -0.56 -18.55 -0.46
C ASP A 26 -0.03 -18.77 -1.88
N ASP A 27 -0.76 -19.54 -2.70
CA ASP A 27 -0.40 -19.78 -4.10
C ASP A 27 -0.36 -18.48 -4.93
N HIS A 28 -1.13 -17.46 -4.53
CA HIS A 28 -1.27 -16.20 -5.27
C HIS A 28 -0.48 -15.03 -4.65
N GLN A 29 0.48 -15.29 -3.76
CA GLN A 29 1.27 -14.24 -3.11
C GLN A 29 2.10 -13.43 -4.12
N SER A 30 2.79 -14.09 -5.05
CA SER A 30 3.71 -13.49 -6.03
C SER A 30 3.04 -12.97 -7.32
N VAL A 31 1.70 -13.01 -7.42
CA VAL A 31 0.98 -12.60 -8.64
C VAL A 31 1.30 -11.16 -9.06
N VAL A 32 1.42 -10.22 -8.12
CA VAL A 32 1.72 -8.82 -8.48
C VAL A 32 3.13 -8.69 -9.07
N THR A 33 4.10 -9.44 -8.52
CA THR A 33 5.47 -9.52 -9.05
C THR A 33 5.46 -10.08 -10.46
N HIS A 34 4.84 -11.24 -10.69
CA HIS A 34 4.75 -11.85 -12.02
C HIS A 34 4.04 -10.95 -13.04
N LEU A 35 3.01 -10.20 -12.63
CA LEU A 35 2.38 -9.21 -13.50
C LEU A 35 3.34 -8.08 -13.84
N ALA A 36 4.06 -7.54 -12.85
CA ALA A 36 5.05 -6.48 -13.09
C ALA A 36 6.17 -6.95 -14.05
N GLU A 37 6.65 -8.18 -13.89
CA GLU A 37 7.62 -8.83 -14.78
C GLU A 37 7.09 -8.96 -16.21
N GLY A 38 5.97 -9.65 -16.39
CA GLY A 38 5.41 -9.93 -17.71
C GLY A 38 5.05 -8.65 -18.48
N PHE A 39 4.55 -7.63 -17.79
CA PHE A 39 4.27 -6.33 -18.43
C PHE A 39 5.52 -5.52 -18.72
N HIS A 40 6.56 -5.63 -17.89
CA HIS A 40 7.84 -5.01 -18.20
C HIS A 40 8.46 -5.57 -19.49
N GLU A 41 8.31 -6.88 -19.73
CA GLU A 41 8.79 -7.54 -20.95
C GLU A 41 7.94 -7.18 -22.19
N CYS A 42 6.61 -7.15 -22.05
CA CYS A 42 5.72 -6.93 -23.20
C CYS A 42 5.35 -5.45 -23.47
N GLN A 43 5.81 -4.50 -22.66
CA GLN A 43 5.49 -3.06 -22.80
C GLN A 43 5.82 -2.46 -24.18
N LYS A 44 6.78 -3.04 -24.92
CA LYS A 44 7.14 -2.58 -26.27
C LYS A 44 6.15 -3.04 -27.34
N SER A 45 5.37 -4.07 -27.04
CA SER A 45 4.51 -4.77 -28.00
C SER A 45 3.02 -4.57 -27.74
N VAL A 46 2.64 -4.01 -26.58
CA VAL A 46 1.25 -3.83 -26.16
C VAL A 46 0.98 -2.35 -25.87
N PRO A 47 -0.12 -1.76 -26.37
CA PRO A 47 -0.50 -0.39 -26.06
C PRO A 47 -0.64 -0.16 -24.55
N TYR A 48 -0.08 0.95 -24.05
CA TYR A 48 -0.04 1.25 -22.62
C TYR A 48 -1.44 1.34 -21.99
N GLU A 49 -2.42 1.87 -22.71
CA GLU A 49 -3.80 2.02 -22.25
C GLU A 49 -4.44 0.67 -21.92
N MET A 50 -4.07 -0.38 -22.67
CA MET A 50 -4.53 -1.74 -22.42
C MET A 50 -3.89 -2.32 -21.16
N ILE A 51 -2.59 -2.08 -20.96
CA ILE A 51 -1.84 -2.50 -19.77
C ILE A 51 -2.42 -1.81 -18.52
N ASP A 52 -2.61 -0.50 -18.58
CA ASP A 52 -3.12 0.30 -17.47
C ASP A 52 -4.53 -0.14 -17.05
N ALA A 53 -5.44 -0.28 -18.01
CA ALA A 53 -6.80 -0.76 -17.74
C ALA A 53 -6.81 -2.18 -17.16
N PHE A 54 -5.97 -3.07 -17.69
CA PHE A 54 -5.84 -4.44 -17.19
C PHE A 54 -5.30 -4.48 -15.76
N LEU A 55 -4.21 -3.77 -15.47
CA LEU A 55 -3.56 -3.76 -14.16
C LEU A 55 -4.47 -3.14 -13.11
N ASN A 56 -5.11 -2.01 -13.40
CA ASN A 56 -6.07 -1.39 -12.49
C ASN A 56 -7.20 -2.36 -12.14
N ARG A 57 -7.84 -2.98 -13.14
CA ARG A 57 -8.91 -3.96 -12.90
C ARG A 57 -8.42 -5.17 -12.10
N THR A 58 -7.27 -5.72 -12.48
CA THR A 58 -6.75 -6.95 -11.86
C THR A 58 -6.32 -6.72 -10.41
N LEU A 59 -5.63 -5.62 -10.12
CA LEU A 59 -5.16 -5.29 -8.78
C LEU A 59 -6.33 -4.94 -7.85
N MET A 60 -7.34 -4.19 -8.32
CA MET A 60 -8.53 -3.90 -7.53
C MET A 60 -9.35 -5.17 -7.25
N SER A 61 -9.61 -6.00 -8.27
CA SER A 61 -10.31 -7.28 -8.07
C SER A 61 -9.55 -8.20 -7.12
N ARG A 62 -8.21 -8.24 -7.21
CA ARG A 62 -7.39 -9.03 -6.31
C ARG A 62 -7.46 -8.52 -4.88
N LEU A 63 -7.43 -7.20 -4.66
CA LEU A 63 -7.62 -6.62 -3.33
C LEU A 63 -8.97 -7.04 -2.74
N GLY A 64 -10.07 -6.90 -3.49
CA GLY A 64 -11.41 -7.29 -3.04
C GLY A 64 -11.52 -8.77 -2.69
N ILE A 65 -11.03 -9.66 -3.57
CA ILE A 65 -11.02 -11.11 -3.32
C ILE A 65 -10.24 -11.46 -2.06
N ARG A 66 -9.07 -10.84 -1.86
CA ARG A 66 -8.26 -11.07 -0.66
C ARG A 66 -8.95 -10.56 0.60
N MET A 67 -9.52 -9.35 0.57
CA MET A 67 -10.27 -8.80 1.69
C MET A 67 -11.42 -9.72 2.11
N LEU A 68 -12.19 -10.25 1.15
CA LEU A 68 -13.29 -11.17 1.43
C LEU A 68 -12.79 -12.50 2.03
N ALA A 69 -11.76 -13.09 1.42
CA ALA A 69 -11.16 -14.34 1.86
C ALA A 69 -10.54 -14.22 3.26
N GLU A 70 -9.73 -13.19 3.50
CA GLU A 70 -9.09 -12.93 4.79
C GLU A 70 -10.11 -12.57 5.85
N HIS A 71 -11.18 -11.82 5.51
CA HIS A 71 -12.28 -11.57 6.44
C HIS A 71 -12.92 -12.88 6.89
N HIS A 72 -13.30 -13.76 5.96
CA HIS A 72 -13.86 -15.09 6.26
C HIS A 72 -12.96 -15.88 7.21
N LEU A 73 -11.67 -15.99 6.88
CA LEU A 73 -10.70 -16.71 7.70
C LEU A 73 -10.54 -16.09 9.10
N ALA A 74 -10.49 -14.76 9.18
CA ALA A 74 -10.29 -14.04 10.43
C ALA A 74 -11.53 -14.05 11.33
N LEU A 75 -12.74 -14.32 10.81
CA LEU A 75 -13.95 -14.48 11.64
C LEU A 75 -13.83 -15.66 12.62
N SER A 76 -13.05 -16.67 12.28
CA SER A 76 -12.75 -17.80 13.19
C SER A 76 -11.78 -17.42 14.31
N LEU A 77 -11.06 -16.31 14.18
CA LEU A 77 -10.07 -15.84 15.15
C LEU A 77 -10.75 -14.91 16.15
N ASN A 78 -10.77 -15.29 17.44
CA ASN A 78 -11.27 -14.41 18.49
C ASN A 78 -10.21 -13.36 18.88
N LYS A 79 -10.03 -12.36 18.00
CA LYS A 79 -9.08 -11.25 18.21
C LYS A 79 -9.79 -10.04 18.84
N PRO A 80 -9.32 -9.52 19.98
CA PRO A 80 -9.90 -8.33 20.61
C PRO A 80 -9.94 -7.13 19.64
N ASN A 81 -11.00 -6.34 19.72
CA ASN A 81 -11.23 -5.14 18.90
C ASN A 81 -11.25 -5.41 17.39
N HIS A 82 -11.51 -6.65 16.96
CA HIS A 82 -11.60 -7.00 15.55
C HIS A 82 -12.88 -7.79 15.26
N ILE A 83 -13.45 -7.55 14.07
CA ILE A 83 -14.48 -8.37 13.45
C ILE A 83 -13.93 -8.81 12.10
N GLY A 84 -13.42 -10.04 12.02
CA GLY A 84 -12.59 -10.47 10.91
C GLY A 84 -11.39 -9.54 10.74
N ILE A 85 -11.21 -8.98 9.53
CA ILE A 85 -10.15 -8.00 9.23
C ILE A 85 -10.47 -6.55 9.63
N ILE A 86 -11.68 -6.26 10.11
CA ILE A 86 -12.08 -4.90 10.50
C ILE A 86 -11.61 -4.65 11.92
N CYS A 87 -10.74 -3.65 12.11
CA CYS A 87 -10.40 -3.15 13.43
C CYS A 87 -11.49 -2.17 13.87
N THR A 88 -12.16 -2.43 14.99
CA THR A 88 -13.28 -1.60 15.48
C THR A 88 -12.82 -0.28 16.10
N HIS A 89 -11.54 -0.18 16.46
CA HIS A 89 -10.94 0.98 17.11
C HIS A 89 -9.57 1.29 16.48
N LEU A 90 -9.53 1.52 15.16
CA LEU A 90 -8.29 1.87 14.48
C LEU A 90 -7.85 3.28 14.90
N ASN A 91 -6.67 3.40 15.51
CA ASN A 91 -6.03 4.68 15.79
C ASN A 91 -5.16 5.09 14.60
N LEU A 92 -5.59 6.13 13.87
CA LEU A 92 -4.94 6.54 12.62
C LEU A 92 -3.48 6.95 12.82
N ARG A 93 -3.18 7.62 13.95
CA ARG A 93 -1.81 8.04 14.27
C ARG A 93 -0.89 6.83 14.48
N GLN A 94 -1.34 5.83 15.23
CA GLN A 94 -0.54 4.63 15.50
C GLN A 94 -0.23 3.86 14.21
N ILE A 95 -1.18 3.77 13.28
CA ILE A 95 -0.97 3.14 11.97
C ILE A 95 0.08 3.91 11.15
N VAL A 96 0.00 5.25 11.13
CA VAL A 96 0.97 6.10 10.43
C VAL A 96 2.37 5.98 11.04
N GLU A 97 2.49 6.00 12.38
CA GLU A 97 3.76 5.83 13.08
C GLU A 97 4.37 4.45 12.80
N LYS A 98 3.57 3.37 12.87
CA LYS A 98 3.99 2.01 12.51
C LYS A 98 4.53 1.92 11.07
N CYS A 99 3.81 2.51 10.11
CA CYS A 99 4.24 2.52 8.70
C CYS A 99 5.48 3.40 8.49
N GLY A 100 5.60 4.46 9.29
CA GLY A 100 6.77 5.33 9.37
C GLY A 100 8.01 4.60 9.82
N ASP A 101 7.94 3.89 10.94
CA ASP A 101 9.05 3.12 11.49
C ASP A 101 9.52 2.04 10.49
N PHE A 102 8.57 1.35 9.85
CA PHE A 102 8.88 0.41 8.77
C PHE A 102 9.61 1.09 7.61
N ALA A 103 9.06 2.18 7.06
CA ALA A 103 9.67 2.88 5.93
C ALA A 103 11.06 3.44 6.29
N ARG A 104 11.24 3.90 7.53
CA ARG A 104 12.54 4.33 8.06
C ARG A 104 13.55 3.19 8.11
N GLN A 105 13.18 2.02 8.61
CA GLN A 105 14.08 0.85 8.64
C GLN A 105 14.55 0.47 7.23
N VAL A 106 13.64 0.46 6.26
CA VAL A 106 13.97 0.20 4.86
C VAL A 106 14.90 1.30 4.29
N CYS A 107 14.64 2.56 4.62
CA CYS A 107 15.44 3.71 4.19
C CYS A 107 16.85 3.70 4.80
N GLU A 108 16.97 3.47 6.12
CA GLU A 108 18.24 3.36 6.85
C GLU A 108 19.07 2.18 6.35
N HIS A 109 18.44 1.03 6.07
CA HIS A 109 19.12 -0.11 5.46
C HIS A 109 19.66 0.22 4.06
N THR A 110 18.94 1.04 3.28
CA THR A 110 19.30 1.34 1.89
C THR A 110 20.33 2.47 1.77
N TYR A 111 20.19 3.53 2.55
CA TYR A 111 20.96 4.77 2.42
C TYR A 111 21.82 5.09 3.66
N GLY A 112 21.75 4.30 4.72
CA GLY A 112 22.43 4.56 6.00
C GLY A 112 21.77 5.65 6.85
N VAL A 113 20.75 6.33 6.34
CA VAL A 113 20.03 7.41 7.02
C VAL A 113 18.55 7.40 6.61
N ALA A 114 17.67 7.86 7.49
CA ALA A 114 16.29 8.17 7.17
C ALA A 114 15.84 9.48 7.82
N PRO A 115 14.90 10.22 7.19
CA PRO A 115 14.33 11.40 7.80
C PRO A 115 13.46 11.05 9.01
N GLY A 116 13.33 12.01 9.93
CA GLY A 116 12.33 11.94 10.99
C GLY A 116 10.90 11.98 10.48
N LEU A 117 9.95 11.57 11.31
CA LEU A 117 8.53 11.63 11.03
C LEU A 117 7.83 12.54 12.04
N ILE A 118 7.12 13.55 11.55
CA ILE A 118 6.30 14.45 12.38
C ILE A 118 4.83 14.22 12.03
N VAL A 119 4.02 13.80 13.00
CA VAL A 119 2.58 13.60 12.82
C VAL A 119 1.78 14.69 13.52
N ASN A 120 0.92 15.41 12.79
CA ASN A 120 0.07 16.49 13.33
C ASN A 120 -1.39 16.42 12.82
N GLY A 121 -2.23 17.37 13.24
CA GLY A 121 -3.67 17.40 12.90
C GLY A 121 -4.53 16.63 13.91
N HIS A 122 -5.54 15.89 13.44
CA HIS A 122 -6.47 15.11 14.27
C HIS A 122 -5.82 13.81 14.81
N THR A 123 -4.77 13.95 15.63
CA THR A 123 -3.94 12.82 16.11
C THR A 123 -4.64 11.87 17.09
N LYS A 124 -5.86 12.21 17.51
CA LYS A 124 -6.70 11.38 18.40
C LYS A 124 -7.82 10.65 17.63
N ALA A 125 -7.80 10.69 16.30
CA ALA A 125 -8.83 10.05 15.48
C ALA A 125 -8.80 8.52 15.64
N VAL A 126 -9.91 7.99 16.13
CA VAL A 126 -10.16 6.56 16.32
C VAL A 126 -11.51 6.23 15.68
N PHE A 127 -11.54 5.23 14.81
CA PHE A 127 -12.74 4.81 14.08
C PHE A 127 -12.62 3.37 13.57
N PRO A 128 -13.72 2.69 13.24
CA PRO A 128 -13.66 1.37 12.61
C PRO A 128 -13.06 1.44 11.19
N TYR A 129 -12.06 0.63 10.90
CA TYR A 129 -11.47 0.57 9.55
C TYR A 129 -10.77 -0.76 9.25
N ILE A 130 -10.43 -1.00 7.98
CA ILE A 130 -9.67 -2.17 7.54
C ILE A 130 -8.18 -1.76 7.43
N PRO A 131 -7.28 -2.25 8.32
CA PRO A 131 -5.91 -1.74 8.39
C PRO A 131 -5.04 -2.07 7.17
N ALA A 132 -5.10 -3.31 6.67
CA ALA A 132 -4.17 -3.82 5.65
C ALA A 132 -4.00 -2.93 4.40
N PRO A 133 -5.06 -2.53 3.68
CA PRO A 133 -4.90 -1.68 2.50
C PRO A 133 -4.45 -0.25 2.85
N LEU A 134 -4.81 0.26 4.04
CA LEU A 134 -4.32 1.55 4.53
C LEU A 134 -2.82 1.49 4.79
N GLU A 135 -2.34 0.44 5.49
CA GLU A 135 -0.92 0.23 5.76
C GLU A 135 -0.11 0.14 4.47
N TYR A 136 -0.60 -0.60 3.47
CA TYR A 136 0.06 -0.70 2.16
C TYR A 136 0.26 0.68 1.51
N ILE A 137 -0.83 1.47 1.40
CA ILE A 137 -0.74 2.80 0.78
C ILE A 137 0.23 3.68 1.56
N LEU A 138 0.12 3.71 2.89
CA LEU A 138 0.96 4.57 3.73
C LEU A 138 2.45 4.21 3.61
N GLN A 139 2.80 2.93 3.60
CA GLN A 139 4.19 2.50 3.44
C GLN A 139 4.77 2.90 2.09
N GLU A 140 4.01 2.76 1.00
CA GLU A 140 4.45 3.20 -0.33
C GLU A 140 4.64 4.72 -0.39
N LEU A 141 3.72 5.50 0.18
CA LEU A 141 3.84 6.96 0.21
C LEU A 141 5.04 7.42 1.07
N LEU A 142 5.23 6.81 2.24
CA LEU A 142 6.31 7.15 3.16
C LEU A 142 7.67 6.76 2.60
N LYS A 143 7.82 5.57 2.01
CA LYS A 143 9.05 5.18 1.30
C LYS A 143 9.39 6.17 0.19
N ASN A 144 8.41 6.56 -0.63
CA ASN A 144 8.65 7.54 -1.70
C ASN A 144 9.13 8.90 -1.16
N GLY A 145 8.46 9.45 -0.15
CA GLY A 145 8.84 10.74 0.44
C GLY A 145 10.21 10.69 1.12
N MET A 146 10.51 9.61 1.85
CA MET A 146 11.81 9.41 2.50
C MET A 146 12.94 9.25 1.47
N ARG A 147 12.72 8.44 0.43
CA ARG A 147 13.68 8.27 -0.67
C ARG A 147 13.99 9.60 -1.34
N ALA A 148 12.97 10.34 -1.75
CA ALA A 148 13.15 11.63 -2.40
C ALA A 148 13.91 12.62 -1.50
N SER A 149 13.59 12.64 -0.21
CA SER A 149 14.27 13.50 0.77
C SER A 149 15.75 13.16 0.92
N VAL A 150 16.10 11.87 1.00
CA VAL A 150 17.49 11.43 1.13
C VAL A 150 18.27 11.65 -0.17
N GLU A 151 17.71 11.26 -1.32
CA GLU A 151 18.36 11.44 -2.63
C GLU A 151 18.62 12.92 -2.95
N HIS A 152 17.74 13.83 -2.51
CA HIS A 152 17.92 15.27 -2.69
C HIS A 152 19.01 15.87 -1.78
N HIS A 153 19.35 15.20 -0.68
CA HIS A 153 20.29 15.70 0.34
C HIS A 153 21.51 14.79 0.52
N LEU A 154 21.93 14.05 -0.52
CA LEU A 154 23.08 13.13 -0.44
C LEU A 154 24.37 13.81 0.04
N ASP A 155 24.57 15.07 -0.33
CA ASP A 155 25.75 15.84 0.09
C ASP A 155 25.71 16.27 1.57
N LYS A 156 24.53 16.22 2.20
CA LYS A 156 24.30 16.61 3.60
C LYS A 156 23.37 15.64 4.33
N PRO A 157 23.78 14.39 4.58
CA PRO A 157 22.92 13.35 5.17
C PRO A 157 22.39 13.70 6.57
N LEU A 158 23.10 14.55 7.32
CA LEU A 158 22.68 15.01 8.65
C LEU A 158 21.60 16.11 8.61
N GLU A 159 21.35 16.71 7.44
CA GLU A 159 20.39 17.80 7.25
C GLU A 159 19.09 17.34 6.55
N VAL A 160 18.88 16.03 6.36
CA VAL A 160 17.69 15.50 5.67
C VAL A 160 16.42 15.92 6.45
N PRO A 161 15.52 16.72 5.85
CA PRO A 161 14.34 17.24 6.55
C PRO A 161 13.32 16.15 6.88
N ASN A 162 12.63 16.30 8.00
CA ASN A 162 11.58 15.36 8.43
C ASN A 162 10.42 15.30 7.42
N ILE A 163 9.86 14.10 7.25
CA ILE A 163 8.56 13.91 6.60
C ILE A 163 7.47 14.38 7.56
N VAL A 164 6.56 15.23 7.07
CA VAL A 164 5.44 15.75 7.84
C VAL A 164 4.15 15.08 7.39
N VAL A 165 3.45 14.43 8.31
CA VAL A 165 2.16 13.80 8.06
C VAL A 165 1.05 14.54 8.79
N THR A 166 0.07 15.06 8.05
CA THR A 166 -1.10 15.75 8.60
C THR A 166 -2.34 14.88 8.49
N LEU A 167 -2.98 14.62 9.63
CA LEU A 167 -4.18 13.82 9.75
C LEU A 167 -5.42 14.71 9.84
N CYS A 168 -6.46 14.39 9.09
CA CYS A 168 -7.77 15.00 9.23
C CYS A 168 -8.84 13.90 9.15
N SER A 169 -9.87 14.00 9.98
CA SER A 169 -11.00 13.06 9.98
C SER A 169 -12.27 13.84 10.25
N ASN A 170 -13.31 13.57 9.46
CA ASN A 170 -14.66 14.09 9.62
C ASN A 170 -15.66 12.92 9.66
N ASP A 171 -16.96 13.20 9.73
CA ASP A 171 -18.04 12.19 9.83
C ASP A 171 -18.14 11.19 8.65
N THR A 172 -17.53 11.49 7.51
CA THR A 172 -17.72 10.70 6.27
C THR A 172 -16.43 10.13 5.70
N GLU A 173 -15.31 10.77 5.99
CA GLU A 173 -14.02 10.47 5.38
C GLU A 173 -12.87 10.97 6.25
N PHE A 174 -11.69 10.46 5.96
CA PHE A 174 -10.44 10.90 6.54
C PHE A 174 -9.38 11.14 5.46
N PHE A 175 -8.41 11.95 5.83
CA PHE A 175 -7.33 12.40 4.98
C PHE A 175 -6.00 12.20 5.67
N VAL A 176 -5.02 11.77 4.89
CA VAL A 176 -3.63 11.73 5.27
C VAL A 176 -2.87 12.52 4.22
N ARG A 177 -2.27 13.65 4.62
CA ARG A 177 -1.32 14.36 3.78
C ARG A 177 0.09 13.96 4.19
N VAL A 178 0.90 13.47 3.26
CA VAL A 178 2.32 13.19 3.44
C VAL A 178 3.11 14.26 2.69
N SER A 179 3.93 15.02 3.41
CA SER A 179 4.70 16.15 2.87
C SER A 179 6.19 15.89 3.06
N ASP A 180 6.94 15.92 1.96
CA ASP A 180 8.40 15.79 1.94
C ASP A 180 9.11 17.10 1.57
N ARG A 181 10.44 17.08 1.67
CA ARG A 181 11.34 18.13 1.15
C ARG A 181 12.33 17.56 0.13
N GLY A 182 11.88 16.61 -0.69
CA GLY A 182 12.70 15.85 -1.62
C GLY A 182 12.96 16.54 -2.95
N GLY A 183 12.92 17.88 -3.01
CA GLY A 183 13.17 18.65 -4.24
C GLY A 183 12.01 18.65 -5.24
N GLY A 184 10.94 17.90 -5.00
CA GLY A 184 9.74 17.88 -5.84
C GLY A 184 9.92 17.09 -7.15
N ILE A 185 8.83 16.97 -7.88
CA ILE A 185 8.72 16.29 -9.17
C ILE A 185 8.60 17.35 -10.28
N PRO A 186 9.46 17.30 -11.33
CA PRO A 186 9.35 18.20 -12.47
C PRO A 186 8.01 18.08 -13.19
N GLU A 187 7.48 19.20 -13.68
CA GLU A 187 6.18 19.26 -14.37
C GLU A 187 6.10 18.25 -15.54
N SER A 188 7.21 18.08 -16.27
CA SER A 188 7.32 17.15 -17.40
C SER A 188 7.09 15.68 -17.02
N LYS A 189 7.28 15.31 -15.75
CA LYS A 189 7.13 13.93 -15.26
C LYS A 189 5.80 13.69 -14.55
N LEU A 190 5.04 14.74 -14.20
CA LEU A 190 3.82 14.61 -13.39
C LEU A 190 2.73 13.76 -14.05
N GLN A 191 2.70 13.69 -15.38
CA GLN A 191 1.75 12.85 -16.11
C GLN A 191 2.14 11.35 -16.07
N ASP A 192 3.41 11.05 -15.80
CA ASP A 192 3.96 9.71 -15.91
C ASP A 192 4.13 9.01 -14.55
N ILE A 193 4.16 9.74 -13.43
CA ILE A 193 4.38 9.17 -12.09
C ILE A 193 3.33 8.15 -11.64
N PHE A 194 2.16 8.16 -12.26
CA PHE A 194 1.11 7.18 -12.04
C PHE A 194 1.03 6.12 -13.13
N LYS A 195 1.99 6.09 -14.06
CA LYS A 195 2.07 5.00 -15.02
C LYS A 195 2.73 3.80 -14.36
N TYR A 196 2.16 2.62 -14.56
CA TYR A 196 2.84 1.38 -14.16
C TYR A 196 4.19 1.29 -14.88
N SER A 197 5.19 0.71 -14.22
CA SER A 197 6.57 0.59 -14.72
C SER A 197 7.35 1.90 -14.85
N PHE A 198 6.74 3.07 -14.57
CA PHE A 198 7.47 4.32 -14.49
C PHE A 198 8.25 4.41 -13.16
N THR A 199 9.55 4.62 -13.24
CA THR A 199 10.42 4.83 -12.08
C THR A 199 11.55 5.78 -12.42
N THR A 200 11.96 6.58 -11.43
CA THR A 200 13.13 7.47 -11.54
C THR A 200 14.42 6.80 -11.05
N MET A 201 14.36 5.52 -10.66
CA MET A 201 15.56 4.71 -10.41
C MET A 201 16.37 4.54 -11.71
N GLY A 202 17.70 4.63 -11.62
CA GLY A 202 18.61 4.40 -12.75
C GLY A 202 18.58 2.99 -13.33
N ASP A 203 19.45 2.74 -14.33
CA ASP A 203 19.45 1.54 -15.18
C ASP A 203 19.45 0.23 -14.38
N ARG A 204 18.49 -0.64 -14.70
CA ARG A 204 18.05 -1.79 -13.88
C ARG A 204 18.71 -3.11 -14.31
N SER A 205 19.92 -3.06 -14.85
CA SER A 205 20.60 -4.27 -15.34
C SER A 205 20.94 -5.29 -14.24
N THR A 206 20.80 -4.93 -12.95
CA THR A 206 21.26 -5.75 -11.82
C THR A 206 20.19 -6.19 -10.81
N ILE A 207 18.96 -5.65 -10.83
CA ILE A 207 17.93 -5.98 -9.82
C ILE A 207 16.85 -6.87 -10.45
N ARG A 208 16.79 -8.14 -10.01
CA ARG A 208 15.76 -9.08 -10.46
C ARG A 208 14.45 -8.87 -9.69
N PRO A 209 13.30 -9.00 -10.35
CA PRO A 209 11.99 -8.78 -9.74
C PRO A 209 11.61 -9.77 -8.62
N SER A 210 12.26 -10.95 -8.58
CA SER A 210 12.14 -11.97 -7.52
C SER A 210 12.55 -11.51 -6.11
N ASP A 211 13.21 -10.34 -5.97
CA ASP A 211 13.59 -9.80 -4.66
C ASP A 211 12.42 -9.06 -3.96
N ASN A 212 11.22 -9.06 -4.56
CA ASN A 212 10.04 -8.30 -4.11
C ASN A 212 8.88 -9.19 -3.59
N ASP A 213 9.12 -10.49 -3.42
CA ASP A 213 8.08 -11.52 -3.31
C ASP A 213 7.16 -11.40 -2.08
N ASN A 214 7.57 -10.67 -1.02
CA ASN A 214 6.90 -10.76 0.28
C ASN A 214 6.03 -9.56 0.69
N ILE A 215 6.20 -8.37 0.10
CA ILE A 215 5.57 -7.13 0.64
C ILE A 215 4.04 -7.18 0.56
N PHE A 216 3.51 -7.62 -0.59
CA PHE A 216 2.07 -7.60 -0.80
C PHE A 216 1.33 -8.55 0.17
N SER A 217 1.93 -9.72 0.43
CA SER A 217 1.32 -10.77 1.24
C SER A 217 1.46 -10.51 2.73
N GLU A 218 2.65 -10.09 3.20
CA GLU A 218 2.93 -9.88 4.62
C GLU A 218 2.02 -8.80 5.25
N LEU A 219 1.64 -7.78 4.48
CA LEU A 219 0.77 -6.69 4.94
C LEU A 219 -0.71 -7.07 5.07
N CYS A 220 -1.18 -8.00 4.25
CA CYS A 220 -2.58 -8.47 4.30
C CYS A 220 -2.74 -9.67 5.24
N ALA A 221 -1.69 -10.48 5.43
CA ALA A 221 -1.74 -11.69 6.25
C ALA A 221 -1.81 -11.43 7.77
N GLY A 222 -1.60 -10.20 8.26
CA GLY A 222 -1.75 -9.86 9.68
C GLY A 222 -0.89 -10.68 10.65
N HIS A 223 0.21 -11.29 10.16
CA HIS A 223 1.06 -12.18 10.96
C HIS A 223 2.06 -11.37 11.80
N PRO A 224 2.03 -11.45 13.15
CA PRO A 224 2.88 -10.65 14.03
C PRO A 224 4.31 -11.18 14.23
N ASN A 225 4.68 -12.33 13.64
CA ASN A 225 5.87 -13.10 14.07
C ASN A 225 6.94 -13.36 12.99
N ASN A 226 6.85 -12.79 11.78
CA ASN A 226 7.96 -12.85 10.83
C ASN A 226 8.69 -11.51 10.81
N SER A 227 10.02 -11.57 10.98
CA SER A 227 10.92 -10.43 10.88
C SER A 227 10.61 -9.60 9.62
N PRO A 228 10.65 -8.26 9.69
CA PRO A 228 10.40 -7.41 8.54
C PRO A 228 11.62 -7.53 7.61
N SER A 229 11.65 -8.55 6.76
CA SER A 229 12.49 -8.54 5.57
C SER A 229 11.87 -7.53 4.61
N GLY A 230 11.99 -6.25 5.00
CA GLY A 230 11.40 -5.10 4.34
C GLY A 230 11.87 -5.08 2.91
N GLY A 231 10.94 -5.29 1.99
CA GLY A 231 11.28 -5.27 0.58
C GLY A 231 11.81 -3.90 0.14
N PRO A 232 12.31 -3.79 -1.10
CA PRO A 232 13.15 -2.69 -1.54
C PRO A 232 12.53 -1.31 -1.36
N MET A 233 13.39 -0.32 -1.09
CA MET A 233 13.03 1.09 -0.89
C MET A 233 12.29 1.68 -2.10
N ALA A 234 12.63 1.22 -3.30
CA ALA A 234 11.88 1.48 -4.52
C ALA A 234 11.83 0.21 -5.38
N GLY A 235 10.65 -0.07 -5.94
CA GLY A 235 10.41 -1.25 -6.77
C GLY A 235 10.23 -0.93 -8.25
N TRP A 236 9.33 -1.67 -8.90
CA TRP A 236 9.07 -1.62 -10.34
C TRP A 236 8.19 -0.46 -10.81
N GLY A 237 8.05 0.62 -10.03
CA GLY A 237 7.13 1.70 -10.40
C GLY A 237 5.65 1.32 -10.25
N PHE A 238 5.34 0.39 -9.34
CA PHE A 238 3.97 -0.04 -9.05
C PHE A 238 3.36 0.64 -7.83
N GLY A 239 4.16 1.26 -6.95
CA GLY A 239 3.72 1.80 -5.66
C GLY A 239 2.61 2.85 -5.77
N LEU A 240 2.90 3.97 -6.44
CA LEU A 240 1.94 5.05 -6.65
C LEU A 240 0.68 4.63 -7.44
N PRO A 241 0.79 3.96 -8.61
CA PRO A 241 -0.41 3.55 -9.35
C PRO A 241 -1.27 2.54 -8.58
N THR A 242 -0.66 1.57 -7.90
CA THR A 242 -1.40 0.60 -7.07
C THR A 242 -2.07 1.29 -5.88
N SER A 243 -1.35 2.19 -5.20
CA SER A 243 -1.90 2.98 -4.10
C SER A 243 -3.11 3.81 -4.55
N ARG A 244 -3.06 4.41 -5.75
CA ARG A 244 -4.19 5.15 -6.33
C ARG A 244 -5.36 4.24 -6.68
N ALA A 245 -5.11 3.08 -7.27
CA ALA A 245 -6.15 2.09 -7.55
C ALA A 245 -6.85 1.62 -6.27
N TYR A 246 -6.09 1.40 -5.19
CA TYR A 246 -6.62 0.96 -3.89
C TYR A 246 -7.41 2.06 -3.19
N ALA A 247 -6.89 3.29 -3.19
CA ALA A 247 -7.64 4.42 -2.67
C ALA A 247 -8.98 4.60 -3.41
N THR A 248 -8.99 4.40 -4.73
CA THR A 248 -10.20 4.49 -5.57
C THR A 248 -11.18 3.36 -5.26
N TYR A 249 -10.70 2.12 -5.15
CA TYR A 249 -11.51 0.95 -4.78
C TYR A 249 -12.19 1.14 -3.42
N LEU A 250 -11.50 1.75 -2.45
CA LEU A 250 -12.02 2.09 -1.13
C LEU A 250 -12.87 3.38 -1.10
N GLY A 251 -13.36 3.84 -2.26
CA GLY A 251 -14.27 4.99 -2.38
C GLY A 251 -13.61 6.36 -2.15
N GLY A 252 -12.29 6.39 -2.15
CA GLY A 252 -11.44 7.55 -1.89
C GLY A 252 -10.70 8.06 -3.13
N SER A 253 -9.55 8.70 -2.90
CA SER A 253 -8.68 9.21 -3.96
C SER A 253 -7.25 9.43 -3.48
N LEU A 254 -6.30 9.37 -4.40
CA LEU A 254 -4.91 9.77 -4.16
C LEU A 254 -4.56 10.91 -5.14
N LYS A 255 -4.15 12.06 -4.60
CA LYS A 255 -3.71 13.23 -5.38
C LYS A 255 -2.33 13.67 -4.90
N LEU A 256 -1.62 14.43 -5.71
CA LEU A 256 -0.38 15.08 -5.28
C LEU A 256 -0.32 16.53 -5.74
N GLN A 257 0.52 17.29 -5.06
CA GLN A 257 0.96 18.63 -5.43
C GLN A 257 2.48 18.64 -5.34
N SER A 258 3.15 18.90 -6.45
CA SER A 258 4.60 19.04 -6.49
C SER A 258 5.00 20.51 -6.51
N MET A 259 6.05 20.85 -5.77
CA MET A 259 6.74 22.14 -5.85
C MET A 259 8.19 21.85 -6.21
N GLU A 260 8.51 21.92 -7.50
CA GLU A 260 9.85 21.68 -8.01
C GLU A 260 10.87 22.64 -7.35
N GLY A 261 11.97 22.08 -6.87
CA GLY A 261 12.96 22.76 -6.04
C GLY A 261 12.67 22.77 -4.54
N LEU A 262 11.53 22.23 -4.09
CA LEU A 262 11.14 22.23 -2.68
C LEU A 262 10.72 20.85 -2.15
N GLY A 263 9.73 20.20 -2.74
CA GLY A 263 9.17 18.95 -2.22
C GLY A 263 7.81 18.61 -2.80
N THR A 264 7.24 17.51 -2.30
CA THR A 264 5.93 17.00 -2.75
C THR A 264 4.98 16.83 -1.58
N ASP A 265 3.73 17.22 -1.78
CA ASP A 265 2.60 16.87 -0.92
C ASP A 265 1.76 15.79 -1.60
N VAL A 266 1.54 14.66 -0.93
CA VAL A 266 0.61 13.62 -1.38
C VAL A 266 -0.61 13.59 -0.46
N TYR A 267 -1.80 13.66 -1.05
CA TYR A 267 -3.10 13.70 -0.38
C TYR A 267 -3.83 12.38 -0.60
N LEU A 268 -3.86 11.55 0.43
CA LEU A 268 -4.73 10.37 0.51
C LEU A 268 -6.06 10.77 1.14
N ARG A 269 -7.16 10.43 0.49
CA ARG A 269 -8.54 10.55 0.99
C ARG A 269 -9.17 9.17 0.96
N LEU A 270 -9.82 8.77 2.04
CA LEU A 270 -10.55 7.50 2.15
C LEU A 270 -11.87 7.73 2.90
N ARG A 271 -12.91 6.97 2.55
CA ARG A 271 -14.21 7.03 3.23
C ARG A 271 -14.19 6.21 4.51
N HIS A 272 -14.95 6.63 5.51
CA HIS A 272 -15.22 5.78 6.68
C HIS A 272 -16.10 4.59 6.31
N ILE A 273 -15.95 3.47 7.02
CA ILE A 273 -16.77 2.27 6.83
C ILE A 273 -18.17 2.46 7.44
N ASP A 274 -18.25 3.17 8.56
CA ASP A 274 -19.45 3.45 9.33
C ASP A 274 -20.10 4.82 9.01
N GLY A 275 -19.63 5.48 7.94
CA GLY A 275 -20.10 6.82 7.58
C GLY A 275 -21.59 6.87 7.23
N LYS A 276 -22.21 8.06 7.42
CA LYS A 276 -23.63 8.34 7.09
C LYS A 276 -23.98 8.26 5.58
N LYS A 277 -23.03 7.90 4.72
CA LYS A 277 -23.17 7.79 3.26
C LYS A 277 -22.71 6.40 2.82
N GLU A 278 -23.15 5.98 1.64
CA GLU A 278 -22.75 4.68 1.08
C GLU A 278 -21.22 4.54 1.07
N SER A 279 -20.74 3.49 1.76
CA SER A 279 -19.34 3.12 1.85
C SER A 279 -18.89 2.38 0.59
N PHE A 280 -17.61 2.01 0.51
CA PHE A 280 -17.13 1.12 -0.53
C PHE A 280 -17.74 -0.29 -0.38
N ARG A 281 -18.05 -0.94 -1.50
CA ARG A 281 -18.59 -2.30 -1.52
C ARG A 281 -17.41 -3.28 -1.58
N ILE A 282 -17.35 -4.21 -0.63
CA ILE A 282 -16.43 -5.36 -0.65
C ILE A 282 -16.97 -6.39 -1.64
#